data_AF-A0A7X8ZTV8-F1
#
_entry.id   AF-A0A7X8ZTV8-F1
#
_cell.length_a   1.000
_cell.length_b   1.000
_cell.length_c   1.000
_cell.angle_alpha   90.00
_cell.angle_beta   90.00
_cell.angle_gamma   90.00
#
_symmetry.space_group_name_H-M   'P 1'
#
loop_
_entity.id
_entity.type
_entity.pdbx_description
1 polymer ?
#
loop_
_entity_poly.entity_id
_entity_poly.type
_entity_poly.pdbx_seq_one_letter_code
_entity_poly.pdbx_strand_id
1 'polypeptide(L)'
;MTIKQYVERVNDRYSRGNATEHTYRGDLQNLLEALVPDIQATNEPRRQSCGAPDYILTKKGIPVGYIEAKDIGDNDLDGRKKAGNKAQFDRYKASLSNLIFTDYLNFHLYRDGEFIRNIAIAEITDKGI
;
A
#
# COMPACT_ATOMS: atom_id res chain seq x y z
N MET A 1 14.97 -4.53 -6.94
CA MET A 1 14.23 -3.50 -7.70
C MET A 1 14.59 -2.14 -7.14
N THR A 2 14.86 -1.13 -7.98
CA THR A 2 15.01 0.26 -7.53
C THR A 2 13.68 1.00 -7.58
N ILE A 3 13.57 2.13 -6.87
CA ILE A 3 12.37 3.00 -6.93
C ILE A 3 12.07 3.44 -8.36
N LYS A 4 13.10 3.81 -9.13
CA LYS A 4 12.95 4.20 -10.54
C LYS A 4 12.31 3.08 -11.38
N GLN A 5 12.84 1.85 -11.26
CA GLN A 5 12.31 0.68 -11.98
C GLN A 5 10.87 0.35 -11.55
N TYR A 6 10.56 0.54 -10.28
CA TYR A 6 9.20 0.37 -9.77
C TYR A 6 8.24 1.36 -10.44
N VAL A 7 8.57 2.66 -10.42
CA VAL A 7 7.72 3.70 -11.05
C VAL A 7 7.56 3.45 -12.55
N GLU A 8 8.61 3.07 -13.26
CA GLU A 8 8.55 2.72 -14.69
C GLU A 8 7.57 1.57 -14.97
N ARG A 9 7.58 0.52 -14.13
CA ARG A 9 6.65 -0.62 -14.27
C ARG A 9 5.22 -0.27 -13.91
N VAL A 10 5.03 0.53 -12.86
CA VAL A 10 3.71 1.01 -12.46
C VAL A 10 3.11 1.87 -13.59
N ASN A 11 3.90 2.78 -14.18
CA ASN A 11 3.47 3.59 -15.31
C ASN A 11 3.14 2.75 -16.56
N ASP A 12 3.99 1.78 -16.93
CA ASP A 12 3.72 0.87 -18.05
C ASP A 12 2.39 0.13 -17.87
N ARG A 13 2.09 -0.37 -16.67
CA ARG A 13 0.79 -1.01 -16.38
C ARG A 13 -0.37 -0.02 -16.40
N TYR A 14 -0.20 1.14 -15.79
CA TYR A 14 -1.21 2.19 -15.73
C TYR A 14 -1.61 2.68 -17.13
N SER A 15 -0.62 2.93 -17.99
CA SER A 15 -0.81 3.43 -19.35
C SER A 15 -1.58 2.48 -20.28
N ARG A 16 -1.64 1.17 -19.96
CA ARG A 16 -2.42 0.18 -20.73
C ARG A 16 -3.92 0.30 -20.50
N GLY A 17 -4.36 1.01 -19.45
CA GLY A 17 -5.77 1.30 -19.16
C GLY A 17 -6.63 0.09 -18.78
N ASN A 18 -6.05 -1.09 -18.56
CA ASN A 18 -6.75 -2.33 -18.22
C ASN A 18 -6.34 -2.90 -16.84
N ALA A 19 -5.58 -2.14 -16.05
CA ALA A 19 -5.11 -2.54 -14.73
C ALA A 19 -6.17 -2.26 -13.66
N THR A 20 -6.41 -3.25 -12.79
CA THR A 20 -7.10 -3.07 -11.50
C THR A 20 -6.08 -2.90 -10.37
N GLU A 21 -6.53 -2.52 -9.17
CA GLU A 21 -5.69 -2.43 -7.97
C GLU A 21 -4.73 -3.62 -7.79
N HIS A 22 -5.20 -4.85 -8.00
CA HIS A 22 -4.39 -6.06 -7.81
C HIS A 22 -3.19 -6.14 -8.77
N THR A 23 -3.26 -5.50 -9.93
CA THR A 23 -2.22 -5.54 -10.99
C THR A 23 -0.86 -5.05 -10.51
N TYR A 24 -0.85 -4.10 -9.57
CA TYR A 24 0.37 -3.46 -9.07
C TYR A 24 0.98 -4.20 -7.88
N ARG A 25 0.28 -5.20 -7.33
CA ARG A 25 0.67 -5.78 -6.04
C ARG A 25 2.03 -6.48 -6.06
N GLY A 26 2.30 -7.22 -7.14
CA GLY A 26 3.57 -7.89 -7.32
C GLY A 26 4.76 -6.94 -7.46
N ASP A 27 4.57 -5.77 -8.08
CA ASP A 27 5.65 -4.78 -8.18
C ASP A 27 5.92 -4.10 -6.83
N LEU A 28 4.88 -3.81 -6.05
CA LEU A 28 5.05 -3.26 -4.70
C LEU A 28 5.76 -4.27 -3.78
N GLN A 29 5.39 -5.55 -3.81
CA GLN A 29 6.09 -6.60 -3.08
C GLN A 29 7.58 -6.63 -3.42
N ASN A 30 7.92 -6.65 -4.72
CA ASN A 30 9.30 -6.65 -5.19
C ASN A 30 10.09 -5.40 -4.75
N LEU A 31 9.43 -4.24 -4.70
CA LEU A 31 10.04 -3.02 -4.19
C LEU A 31 10.33 -3.13 -2.69
N LEU A 32 9.35 -3.55 -1.90
CA LEU A 32 9.46 -3.64 -0.44
C LEU A 32 10.59 -4.59 0.00
N GLU A 33 10.64 -5.78 -0.60
CA GLU A 33 11.69 -6.77 -0.30
C GLU A 33 13.06 -6.33 -0.80
N ALA A 34 13.13 -5.48 -1.83
CA ALA A 34 14.39 -4.89 -2.28
C ALA A 34 14.87 -3.73 -1.39
N LEU A 35 13.95 -2.90 -0.89
CA LEU A 35 14.27 -1.76 -0.01
C LEU A 35 14.66 -2.22 1.39
N VAL A 36 14.06 -3.30 1.88
CA VAL A 36 14.32 -3.83 3.22
C VAL A 36 14.57 -5.35 3.14
N PRO A 37 15.78 -5.81 2.79
CA PRO A 37 16.07 -7.21 2.48
C PRO A 37 15.72 -8.24 3.58
N ASP A 38 15.60 -7.78 4.83
CA ASP A 38 15.27 -8.63 5.98
C ASP A 38 13.76 -8.87 6.17
N ILE A 39 12.91 -8.23 5.37
CA ILE A 39 11.46 -8.40 5.45
C ILE A 39 10.96 -9.31 4.34
N GLN A 40 9.86 -10.01 4.63
CA GLN A 40 9.05 -10.72 3.65
C GLN A 40 7.70 -10.03 3.56
N ALA A 41 7.29 -9.68 2.34
CA ALA A 41 5.99 -9.07 2.08
C ALA A 41 5.07 -10.13 1.50
N THR A 42 4.06 -10.56 2.25
CA THR A 42 3.04 -11.49 1.77
C THR A 42 1.82 -10.69 1.35
N ASN A 43 1.52 -10.68 0.04
CA ASN A 43 0.26 -10.17 -0.48
C ASN A 43 -0.87 -11.19 -0.26
N GLU A 44 -2.10 -10.71 -0.07
CA GLU A 44 -3.28 -11.54 0.21
C GLU A 44 -3.09 -12.51 1.38
N PRO A 45 -2.67 -12.02 2.56
CA PRO A 45 -2.50 -12.86 3.73
C PRO A 45 -3.83 -13.50 4.15
N ARG A 46 -3.72 -14.62 4.88
CA ARG A 46 -4.89 -15.26 5.49
C ARG A 46 -5.62 -14.25 6.38
N ARG A 47 -6.95 -14.21 6.26
CA ARG A 47 -7.82 -13.31 7.01
C ARG A 47 -7.64 -13.45 8.52
N GLN A 48 -7.57 -12.32 9.21
CA GLN A 48 -7.43 -12.19 10.67
C GLN A 48 -8.72 -11.61 11.26
N SER A 49 -8.82 -11.54 12.59
CA SER A 49 -10.01 -11.03 13.30
C SER A 49 -10.36 -9.59 12.94
N CYS A 50 -9.35 -8.74 12.73
CA CYS A 50 -9.53 -7.35 12.31
C CYS A 50 -9.82 -7.18 10.81
N GLY A 51 -9.69 -8.25 10.01
CA GLY A 51 -9.82 -8.25 8.55
C GLY A 51 -8.61 -8.86 7.85
N ALA A 52 -8.47 -8.60 6.56
CA ALA A 52 -7.32 -9.01 5.76
C ALA A 52 -6.75 -7.73 5.11
N PRO A 53 -5.67 -7.14 5.65
CA PRO A 53 -4.97 -6.10 4.92
C PRO A 53 -4.34 -6.71 3.66
N ASP A 54 -4.13 -5.91 2.62
CA ASP A 54 -3.57 -6.41 1.36
C ASP A 54 -2.18 -7.02 1.51
N TYR A 55 -1.39 -6.51 2.46
CA TYR A 55 -0.08 -7.07 2.81
C TYR A 55 0.11 -7.22 4.31
N ILE A 56 0.85 -8.27 4.66
CA ILE A 56 1.56 -8.38 5.92
C ILE A 56 3.06 -8.37 5.66
N LEU A 57 3.79 -7.52 6.38
CA LEU A 57 5.24 -7.47 6.38
C LEU A 57 5.73 -8.24 7.60
N THR A 58 6.58 -9.25 7.38
CA THR A 58 7.16 -10.03 8.47
C THR A 58 8.68 -9.93 8.46
N LYS A 59 9.30 -9.95 9.64
CA LYS A 59 10.75 -10.10 9.81
C LYS A 59 11.00 -11.33 10.67
N LYS A 60 11.71 -12.32 10.12
CA LYS A 60 11.92 -13.64 10.76
C LYS A 60 10.59 -14.28 11.22
N GLY A 61 9.54 -14.16 10.42
CA GLY A 61 8.21 -14.72 10.70
C GLY A 61 7.36 -13.92 11.69
N ILE A 62 7.87 -12.82 12.24
CA ILE A 62 7.14 -11.94 13.16
C ILE A 62 6.52 -10.79 12.36
N PRO A 63 5.20 -10.54 12.44
CA PRO A 63 4.58 -9.36 11.83
C PRO A 63 5.19 -8.06 12.36
N VAL A 64 5.64 -7.20 11.46
CA VAL A 64 6.25 -5.90 11.77
C VAL A 64 5.52 -4.73 11.13
N GLY A 65 4.60 -4.98 10.20
CA GLY A 65 3.79 -3.95 9.59
C GLY A 65 2.75 -4.51 8.62
N TYR A 66 1.86 -3.64 8.19
CA TYR A 66 0.75 -3.98 7.31
C TYR A 66 0.61 -2.89 6.25
N ILE A 67 0.11 -3.26 5.08
CA ILE A 67 -0.18 -2.31 4.00
C ILE A 67 -1.57 -2.60 3.47
N GLU A 68 -2.35 -1.54 3.30
CA GLU A 68 -3.63 -1.54 2.59
C GLU A 68 -3.47 -0.67 1.34
N ALA A 69 -3.76 -1.23 0.18
CA ALA A 69 -3.68 -0.54 -1.10
C ALA A 69 -5.05 -0.02 -1.54
N LYS A 70 -5.02 0.96 -2.44
CA LYS A 70 -6.17 1.52 -3.15
C LYS A 70 -5.80 1.72 -4.61
N ASP A 71 -6.80 2.03 -5.44
CA ASP A 71 -6.57 2.37 -6.84
C ASP A 71 -5.63 3.57 -6.97
N ILE A 72 -4.75 3.54 -7.98
CA ILE A 72 -3.85 4.64 -8.31
C ILE A 72 -4.66 5.94 -8.50
N GLY A 73 -4.28 7.00 -7.79
CA GLY A 73 -4.97 8.28 -7.84
C GLY A 73 -6.21 8.37 -6.93
N ASP A 74 -6.46 7.38 -6.07
CA ASP A 74 -7.45 7.55 -5.01
C ASP A 74 -6.97 8.58 -3.97
N ASN A 75 -7.61 9.74 -4.00
CA ASN A 75 -7.32 10.85 -3.09
C ASN A 75 -7.76 10.60 -1.63
N ASP A 76 -8.33 9.43 -1.30
CA ASP A 76 -8.78 9.10 0.06
C ASP A 76 -7.94 8.01 0.76
N LEU A 77 -6.63 8.25 0.84
CA LEU A 77 -5.71 7.45 1.68
C LEU A 77 -5.83 7.72 3.19
N ASP A 78 -6.76 8.59 3.59
CA ASP A 78 -7.02 8.90 5.00
C ASP A 78 -8.34 8.30 5.51
N GLY A 79 -9.20 7.80 4.62
CA GLY A 79 -10.52 7.23 4.96
C GLY A 79 -11.55 8.28 5.35
N ARG A 80 -11.46 9.49 4.81
CA ARG A 80 -12.35 10.63 5.08
C ARG A 80 -13.71 10.49 4.40
N LYS A 81 -13.83 9.74 3.30
CA LYS A 81 -15.12 9.56 2.59
C LYS A 81 -16.01 8.58 3.36
N LYS A 82 -17.23 9.03 3.69
CA LYS A 82 -18.25 8.23 4.39
C LYS A 82 -18.80 7.05 3.57
N ALA A 83 -18.61 7.02 2.25
CA ALA A 83 -19.38 6.17 1.33
C ALA A 83 -18.85 4.73 1.13
N GLY A 84 -17.83 4.26 1.86
CA GLY A 84 -17.47 2.83 1.76
C GLY A 84 -16.31 2.37 2.61
N ASN A 85 -15.29 3.21 2.79
CA ASN A 85 -14.02 2.73 3.34
C ASN A 85 -13.74 3.18 4.78
N LYS A 86 -14.44 4.20 5.30
CA LYS A 86 -14.17 4.74 6.65
C LYS A 86 -14.17 3.67 7.75
N ALA A 87 -15.14 2.76 7.75
CA ALA A 87 -15.22 1.70 8.76
C ALA A 87 -14.05 0.69 8.67
N GLN A 88 -13.52 0.44 7.46
CA GLN A 88 -12.33 -0.39 7.27
C GLN A 88 -11.08 0.35 7.76
N PHE A 89 -10.93 1.62 7.38
CA PHE A 89 -9.82 2.48 7.81
C PHE A 89 -9.76 2.59 9.33
N ASP A 90 -10.89 2.94 9.98
CA ASP A 90 -10.97 3.06 11.44
C ASP A 90 -10.61 1.74 12.12
N ARG A 91 -11.15 0.61 11.63
CA ARG A 91 -10.87 -0.73 12.18
C ARG A 91 -9.40 -1.10 12.05
N TYR A 92 -8.77 -0.83 10.92
CA TYR A 92 -7.36 -1.14 10.70
C TYR A 92 -6.44 -0.22 11.51
N LYS A 93 -6.70 1.09 11.54
CA LYS A 93 -5.96 2.04 12.39
C LYS A 93 -6.03 1.67 13.87
N ALA A 94 -7.18 1.17 14.34
CA ALA A 94 -7.35 0.73 15.72
C ALA A 94 -6.71 -0.64 16.04
N SER A 95 -6.56 -1.52 15.05
CA SER A 95 -6.12 -2.92 15.27
C SER A 95 -4.68 -3.19 14.85
N LEU A 96 -4.09 -2.36 13.99
CA LEU A 96 -2.79 -2.56 13.37
C LEU A 96 -1.86 -1.41 13.77
N SER A 97 -0.88 -1.71 14.63
CA SER A 97 0.02 -0.72 15.24
C SER A 97 1.01 -0.07 14.27
N ASN A 98 1.28 -0.68 13.10
CA ASN A 98 2.18 -0.14 12.09
C ASN A 98 1.60 -0.39 10.70
N LEU A 99 0.95 0.63 10.13
CA LEU A 99 0.08 0.50 8.97
C LEU A 99 0.44 1.55 7.93
N ILE A 100 0.47 1.14 6.65
CA ILE A 100 0.61 2.05 5.52
C ILE A 100 -0.65 1.96 4.66
N PHE A 101 -1.22 3.11 4.30
CA PHE A 101 -2.17 3.21 3.20
C PHE A 101 -1.45 3.73 1.96
N THR A 102 -1.73 3.16 0.80
CA THR A 102 -1.07 3.57 -0.45
C THR A 102 -1.96 3.44 -1.68
N ASP A 103 -1.80 4.35 -2.62
CA ASP A 103 -2.30 4.23 -4.00
C ASP A 103 -1.16 3.81 -4.95
N TYR A 104 -0.14 3.12 -4.43
CA TYR A 104 1.12 2.74 -5.11
C TYR A 104 2.10 3.88 -5.40
N LEU A 105 1.71 5.15 -5.27
CA LEU A 105 2.56 6.33 -5.51
C LEU A 105 2.77 7.16 -4.24
N ASN A 106 1.72 7.32 -3.46
CA ASN A 106 1.65 7.98 -2.17
C ASN A 106 1.60 6.94 -1.05
N PHE A 107 2.34 7.16 0.02
CA PHE A 107 2.43 6.24 1.16
C PHE A 107 2.15 7.00 2.44
N HIS A 108 1.05 6.69 3.12
CA HIS A 108 0.63 7.32 4.37
C HIS A 108 0.92 6.38 5.52
N LEU A 109 1.88 6.74 6.38
CA LEU A 109 2.26 5.95 7.54
C LEU A 109 1.40 6.32 8.75
N TYR A 110 0.80 5.30 9.34
CA TYR A 110 0.12 5.35 10.62
C TYR A 110 0.84 4.44 11.63
N ARG A 111 1.00 4.93 12.87
CA ARG A 111 1.46 4.12 14.01
C ARG A 111 0.50 4.27 15.17
N ASP A 112 0.07 3.14 15.72
CA ASP A 112 -0.89 3.08 16.84
C ASP A 112 -2.15 3.93 16.58
N GLY A 113 -2.60 3.94 15.32
CA GLY A 113 -3.75 4.71 14.86
C GLY A 113 -3.48 6.18 14.53
N GLU A 114 -2.31 6.72 14.87
CA GLU A 114 -1.93 8.11 14.62
C GLU A 114 -1.22 8.28 13.28
N PHE A 115 -1.55 9.35 12.55
CA PHE A 115 -0.84 9.72 11.32
C PHE A 115 0.55 10.24 11.67
N ILE A 116 1.58 9.62 11.08
CA ILE A 116 2.97 9.98 11.34
C ILE A 116 3.54 10.88 10.24
N ARG A 117 3.40 10.44 8.98
CA ARG A 117 3.89 11.16 7.80
C ARG A 117 3.37 10.53 6.52
N ASN A 118 3.45 11.28 5.43
CA ASN A 118 3.31 10.75 4.08
C ASN A 118 4.56 11.03 3.22
N ILE A 119 4.69 10.28 2.13
CA ILE A 119 5.65 10.52 1.05
C ILE A 119 5.04 10.12 -0.29
N ALA A 120 5.28 10.93 -1.31
CA ALA A 120 5.00 10.59 -2.70
C ALA A 120 6.32 10.25 -3.40
N ILE A 121 6.34 9.19 -4.21
CA ILE A 121 7.50 8.80 -5.01
C ILE A 121 7.31 9.03 -6.51
N ALA A 122 6.10 9.36 -6.94
CA ALA A 122 5.72 9.79 -8.28
C ALA A 122 4.34 10.46 -8.21
N GLU A 123 3.88 11.05 -9.33
CA GLU A 123 2.59 11.73 -9.45
C GLU A 123 1.95 11.42 -10.82
N ILE A 124 0.62 11.51 -10.91
CA ILE A 124 -0.07 11.35 -12.19
C ILE A 124 -0.02 12.68 -12.94
N THR A 125 0.37 12.63 -14.21
CA THR A 125 0.43 13.76 -15.14
C THR A 125 -0.34 13.46 -16.43
N ASP A 126 -0.48 14.47 -17.29
CA ASP A 126 -1.06 14.31 -18.64
C ASP A 126 -0.28 13.31 -19.53
N LYS A 127 0.95 12.96 -19.15
CA LYS A 127 1.84 12.02 -19.89
C LYS A 127 1.91 10.63 -19.25
N GLY A 128 1.10 10.36 -18.22
CA GLY A 128 1.19 9.17 -17.38
C GLY A 128 1.79 9.49 -16.01
N ILE A 129 2.28 8.46 -15.33
CA ILE A 129 2.94 8.55 -14.02
C ILE A 129 4.43 8.91 -14.20
#